data_AF-A0A7C2QXC9-F1
#
_entry.id   AF-A0A7C2QXC9-F1
#
_cell.length_a   1.000
_cell.length_b   1.000
_cell.length_c   1.000
_cell.angle_alpha   90.00
_cell.angle_beta   90.00
_cell.angle_gamma   90.00
#
_symmetry.space_group_name_H-M   'P 1'
#
loop_
_entity.id
_entity.type
_entity.pdbx_description
1 polymer ?
#
loop_
_entity_poly.entity_id
_entity_poly.type
_entity_poly.pdbx_seq_one_letter_code
_entity_poly.pdbx_strand_id
1 'polypeptide(L)' 'MSATHPPDGFWSDTYNGHNIAILNHGGGWLVYIDHVLQPRLLFDSADAAVRWLQRKVDRSGARTRELVRSL' A
#
# COMPACT_ATOMS: atom_id res chain seq x y z
N MET A 1 7.23 -3.35 15.28
CA MET A 1 5.86 -3.89 15.38
C MET A 1 5.73 -4.96 14.31
N SER A 2 5.65 -6.22 14.71
CA SER A 2 5.52 -7.35 13.78
C SER A 2 4.07 -7.41 13.27
N ALA A 3 3.86 -7.22 11.98
CA ALA A 3 2.56 -7.39 11.36
C ALA A 3 2.24 -8.89 11.29
N THR A 4 1.57 -9.41 12.31
CA THR A 4 0.91 -10.72 12.23
C THR A 4 -0.17 -10.61 11.16
N HIS A 5 0.00 -11.33 10.05
CA HIS A 5 -0.98 -11.35 8.97
C HIS A 5 -2.36 -11.72 9.53
N PRO A 6 -3.39 -10.88 9.33
CA PRO A 6 -4.70 -11.14 9.90
C PRO A 6 -5.32 -12.39 9.27
N PRO A 7 -5.96 -13.27 10.07
CA PRO A 7 -6.56 -14.51 9.60
C PRO A 7 -7.69 -14.30 8.58
N ASP A 8 -8.26 -13.10 8.53
CA ASP A 8 -9.44 -12.76 7.71
C ASP A 8 -9.10 -12.31 6.28
N GLY A 9 -7.82 -12.36 5.87
CA GLY A 9 -7.43 -12.00 4.51
C GLY A 9 -7.49 -10.50 4.20
N PHE A 10 -7.68 -9.64 5.20
CA PHE A 10 -7.70 -8.18 5.03
C PHE A 10 -6.80 -7.51 6.08
N TRP A 11 -5.94 -6.59 5.63
CA TRP A 11 -5.10 -5.76 6.50
C TRP A 11 -5.13 -4.30 6.05
N SER A 12 -5.07 -3.37 7.00
CA SER A 12 -4.97 -1.94 6.71
C SER A 12 -4.16 -1.19 7.76
N ASP A 13 -3.56 -0.08 7.36
CA ASP A 13 -2.79 0.82 8.22
C ASP A 13 -2.82 2.27 7.68
N THR A 14 -2.34 3.23 8.47
CA THR A 14 -2.08 4.60 8.03
C THR A 14 -0.57 4.82 7.92
N TYR A 15 -0.09 5.14 6.71
CA TYR A 15 1.33 5.31 6.42
C TYR A 15 1.59 6.66 5.74
N ASN A 16 2.44 7.50 6.33
CA ASN A 16 2.75 8.85 5.83
C ASN A 16 1.50 9.71 5.51
N GLY A 17 0.44 9.55 6.31
CA GLY A 17 -0.82 10.29 6.14
C GLY A 17 -1.78 9.68 5.11
N HIS A 18 -1.42 8.57 4.47
CA HIS A 18 -2.28 7.85 3.54
C HIS A 18 -2.84 6.58 4.17
N ASN A 19 -4.12 6.29 3.91
CA ASN A 19 -4.68 4.99 4.26
C ASN A 19 -4.18 3.95 3.26
N ILE A 20 -3.58 2.85 3.74
CA ILE A 20 -3.13 1.76 2.89
C ILE A 20 -3.78 0.45 3.34
N ALA A 21 -4.16 -0.40 2.39
CA ALA A 21 -4.79 -1.68 2.71
C ALA A 21 -4.45 -2.77 1.70
N ILE A 22 -4.53 -4.03 2.13
CA ILE A 22 -4.44 -5.21 1.28
C ILE A 22 -5.65 -6.12 1.52
N LEU A 23 -6.09 -6.80 0.47
CA LEU A 23 -7.18 -7.78 0.52
C LEU A 23 -6.78 -9.02 -0.27
N ASN A 24 -6.86 -10.20 0.34
CA ASN A 24 -6.71 -11.47 -0.33
C ASN A 24 -7.99 -11.75 -1.13
N HIS A 25 -7.85 -11.88 -2.44
CA HIS A 25 -8.93 -12.22 -3.35
C HIS A 25 -8.48 -13.35 -4.27
N GLY A 26 -9.00 -14.55 -4.06
CA GLY A 26 -8.77 -15.69 -4.96
C GLY A 26 -7.31 -16.15 -5.04
N GLY A 27 -6.55 -16.03 -3.94
CA GLY A 27 -5.16 -16.50 -3.88
C GLY A 27 -4.11 -15.45 -4.22
N GLY A 28 -4.52 -14.21 -4.51
CA GLY A 28 -3.62 -13.08 -4.67
C GLY A 28 -4.05 -11.86 -3.86
N TRP A 29 -3.10 -10.98 -3.58
CA TRP A 29 -3.32 -9.80 -2.75
C TRP A 29 -3.54 -8.56 -3.60
N LEU A 30 -4.74 -7.99 -3.50
CA LEU A 30 -5.11 -6.67 -4.00
C LEU A 30 -4.59 -5.60 -3.03
N VAL A 31 -4.32 -4.40 -3.54
CA VAL A 31 -3.77 -3.29 -2.74
C VAL A 31 -4.53 -1.98 -2.98
N TYR A 32 -4.70 -1.20 -1.92
CA TYR A 32 -5.49 0.02 -1.91
C TYR A 32 -4.68 1.16 -1.28
N ILE A 33 -4.83 2.37 -1.84
CA ILE A 33 -4.30 3.63 -1.28
C ILE A 33 -5.46 4.61 -1.22
N ASP A 34 -5.74 5.20 -0.06
CA ASP A 34 -6.85 6.13 0.19
C ASP A 34 -8.18 5.58 -0.34
N HIS A 35 -8.43 4.30 -0.04
CA HIS A 35 -9.60 3.53 -0.50
C HIS A 35 -9.69 3.30 -2.02
N VAL A 36 -8.66 3.67 -2.79
CA VAL A 36 -8.58 3.45 -4.23
C VAL A 36 -7.77 2.20 -4.54
N LEU A 37 -8.43 1.21 -5.14
CA LEU A 37 -7.78 0.01 -5.66
C LEU A 37 -6.69 0.39 -6.66
N GLN A 38 -5.47 -0.11 -6.47
CA GLN A 38 -4.39 0.07 -7.41
C GLN A 38 -4.49 -1.01 -8.50
N PRO A 39 -4.90 -0.67 -9.72
CA PRO A 39 -5.18 -1.66 -10.76
C PRO A 39 -3.90 -2.38 -11.23
N ARG A 40 -4.07 -3.61 -11.74
CA ARG A 40 -3.03 -4.44 -12.39
C ARG A 40 -1.91 -4.98 -11.49
N LEU A 41 -2.11 -5.02 -10.18
CA LEU A 41 -1.13 -5.59 -9.25
C LEU A 41 -1.79 -6.68 -8.42
N LEU A 42 -1.30 -7.90 -8.61
CA LEU A 42 -1.63 -9.06 -7.80
C LEU A 42 -0.32 -9.55 -7.20
N PHE A 43 -0.24 -9.62 -5.87
CA PHE A 43 0.95 -10.12 -5.18
C PHE A 43 0.71 -11.52 -4.65
N ASP A 44 1.74 -12.36 -4.69
CA ASP A 44 1.71 -13.73 -4.14
C ASP A 44 1.77 -13.76 -2.61
N SER A 45 2.17 -12.65 -1.97
CA SER A 45 2.22 -12.53 -0.51
C SER A 45 1.79 -11.15 -0.01
N ALA A 46 1.18 -11.14 1.17
CA ALA A 46 0.79 -9.93 1.88
C ALA A 46 1.99 -9.01 2.17
N ASP A 47 3.09 -9.58 2.64
CA ASP A 47 4.37 -8.90 2.85
C ASP A 47 4.86 -8.12 1.63
N ALA A 48 4.80 -8.72 0.43
CA ALA A 48 5.19 -8.07 -0.81
C ALA A 48 4.25 -6.91 -1.16
N ALA A 49 2.95 -7.11 -0.97
CA ALA A 49 1.92 -6.10 -1.17
C ALA A 49 2.10 -4.88 -0.25
N VAL A 50 2.34 -5.09 1.05
CA VAL A 50 2.59 -4.02 2.03
C VAL A 50 3.86 -3.24 1.68
N ARG A 51 4.96 -3.94 1.39
CA ARG A 51 6.22 -3.27 1.00
C ARG A 51 6.07 -2.45 -0.28
N TRP A 52 5.23 -2.90 -1.23
CA TRP A 52 4.93 -2.13 -2.42
C TRP A 52 4.13 -0.86 -2.09
N LEU A 53 3.11 -0.95 -1.22
CA LEU A 53 2.30 0.20 -0.79
C LEU A 53 3.16 1.30 -0.18
N GLN A 54 4.03 0.95 0.78
CA GLN A 54 4.92 1.90 1.43
C GLN A 54 5.81 2.64 0.41
N ARG A 55 6.49 1.88 -0.49
CA ARG A 55 7.32 2.47 -1.54
C ARG A 55 6.54 3.37 -2.50
N LYS A 56 5.28 3.03 -2.80
CA LYS A 56 4.43 3.82 -3.68
C LYS A 56 4.08 5.16 -3.03
N VAL A 57 3.71 5.15 -1.75
CA VAL A 57 3.45 6.36 -0.96
C VAL A 57 4.70 7.23 -0.86
N ASP A 58 5.85 6.63 -0.51
CA ASP A 58 7.13 7.38 -0.40
C ASP A 58 7.51 8.08 -1.69
N ARG A 59 7.37 7.40 -2.84
CA ARG A 59 7.66 7.98 -4.15
C ARG A 59 6.72 9.14 -4.49
N SER A 60 5.44 9.00 -4.19
CA SER A 60 4.45 10.08 -4.41
C SER A 60 4.77 11.29 -3.54
N GLY A 61 5.12 11.07 -2.27
CA GLY A 61 5.53 12.13 -1.35
C GLY A 61 6.82 12.83 -1.82
N ALA A 62 7.82 12.08 -2.29
CA ALA A 62 9.05 12.65 -2.83
C ALA A 62 8.80 13.55 -4.05
N ARG A 63 7.94 13.10 -4.99
CA ARG A 63 7.58 13.89 -6.17
C ARG A 63 6.89 15.21 -5.81
N THR A 64 5.97 15.19 -4.86
CA THR A 64 5.29 16.41 -4.39
C THR A 64 6.28 17.39 -3.77
N ARG A 65 7.24 16.89 -2.97
CA ARG A 65 8.26 17.74 -2.32
C ARG A 65 9.25 18.35 -3.33
N GLU A 66 9.55 17.65 -4.41
CA GLU A 66 10.37 18.19 -5.51
C GLU A 66 9.65 19.35 -6.21
N LEU A 67 8.37 19.17 -6.57
CA LEU A 67 7.57 20.23 -7.21
C LEU A 67 7.46 21.49 -6.35
N VAL A 68 7.24 21.35 -5.04
CA VAL A 68 7.14 22.51 -4.11
C VAL A 68 8.47 23.26 -3.98
N ARG A 69 9.62 22.60 -4.14
CA ARG A 69 10.94 23.25 -4.07
C ARG A 69 11.35 23.98 -5.35
N SER A 70 10.68 23.72 -6.46
CA SER A 70 10.93 24.36 -7.76
C SER A 70 10.01 25.54 -8.06
N LEU A 71 9.14 25.91 -7.11
CA LEU A 71 8.27 27.08 -7.14
C LEU A 71 8.85 28.18 -6.25
#